data_AF-A0A5B9MG89-F1
#
_entry.id   AF-A0A5B9MG89-F1
#
_cell.length_a   1.000
_cell.length_b   1.000
_cell.length_c   1.000
_cell.angle_alpha   90.00
_cell.angle_beta   90.00
_cell.angle_gamma   90.00
#
_symmetry.space_group_name_H-M   'P 1'
#
loop_
_entity.id
_entity.type
_entity.pdbx_description
1 polymer ?
#
loop_
_entity_poly.entity_id
_entity_poly.type
_entity_poly.pdbx_seq_one_letter_code
_entity_poly.pdbx_strand_id
1 'polypeptide(L)'
;MHARRMILFLHTPFDPMKRRPLLALLLLAFAVVTAPAAEPIRRLDSVGTKVPTAEIKLPPPPTLEQKIAALTELVTQQQSQIDALRQQLTDQANAIEMLTTDTESVSDRVAAFEQVFTFSGTTLTINFEAIAISTDALSIDAGMVQVDSDLKLFGNFYADEIETDFIDAESYDPGAGNVW
;
A
#
# COMPACT_ATOMS: atom_id res chain seq x y z
N MET A 1 -0.93 16.13 34.32
CA MET A 1 -0.83 17.19 33.30
C MET A 1 0.08 16.64 32.20
N HIS A 2 -0.27 16.46 30.93
CA HIS A 2 -1.37 16.93 30.08
C HIS A 2 -1.87 15.77 29.20
N ALA A 3 -3.19 15.69 29.05
CA ALA A 3 -3.82 14.97 27.97
C ALA A 3 -3.63 15.73 26.65
N ARG A 4 -3.30 15.02 25.57
CA ARG A 4 -3.61 15.47 24.21
C ARG A 4 -4.29 14.34 23.45
N ARG A 5 -5.62 14.38 23.50
CA ARG A 5 -6.49 13.83 22.47
C ARG A 5 -6.18 14.58 21.17
N MET A 6 -5.84 13.86 20.11
CA MET A 6 -5.87 14.39 18.76
C MET A 6 -6.70 13.45 17.91
N ILE A 7 -7.96 13.82 17.75
CA ILE A 7 -8.92 13.22 16.84
C ILE A 7 -8.56 13.76 15.46
N LEU A 8 -8.12 12.89 14.55
CA LEU A 8 -7.97 13.25 13.13
C LEU A 8 -9.05 12.53 12.33
N PHE A 9 -10.14 13.25 12.05
CA PHE A 9 -11.08 12.92 11.00
C PHE A 9 -10.39 13.11 9.65
N LEU A 10 -10.13 12.04 8.92
CA LEU A 10 -9.91 12.11 7.48
C LEU A 10 -11.12 11.54 6.77
N HIS A 11 -11.99 12.48 6.42
CA HIS A 11 -13.15 12.34 5.58
C HIS A 11 -12.66 12.18 4.14
N THR A 12 -12.69 10.97 3.59
CA THR A 12 -12.62 10.77 2.14
C THR A 12 -14.04 10.76 1.59
N PRO A 13 -14.33 11.51 0.51
CA PRO A 13 -15.67 11.58 -0.04
C PRO A 13 -16.02 10.23 -0.66
N PHE A 14 -17.00 9.57 -0.06
CA PHE A 14 -17.79 8.52 -0.68
C PHE A 14 -18.36 9.08 -1.98
N ASP A 15 -17.99 8.52 -3.13
CA ASP A 15 -18.56 8.86 -4.44
C ASP A 15 -19.69 7.85 -4.76
N PRO A 16 -20.96 8.21 -4.54
CA PRO A 16 -22.08 7.29 -4.79
C PRO A 16 -22.54 7.27 -6.26
N MET A 17 -21.84 7.89 -7.22
CA MET A 17 -22.38 8.14 -8.56
C MET A 17 -21.81 7.28 -9.71
N LYS A 18 -21.52 6.00 -9.48
CA LYS A 18 -21.15 5.08 -10.59
C LYS A 18 -21.92 3.77 -10.73
N ARG A 19 -23.07 3.60 -10.07
CA ARG A 19 -23.98 2.46 -10.35
C ARG A 19 -25.45 2.78 -10.16
N ARG A 20 -26.09 3.51 -11.10
CA ARG A 20 -27.56 3.50 -11.24
C ARG A 20 -28.02 3.78 -12.69
N PRO A 21 -28.21 2.77 -13.56
CA PRO A 21 -29.07 2.91 -14.73
C PRO A 21 -30.33 2.04 -14.58
N LEU A 22 -30.98 2.05 -13.42
CA LEU A 22 -32.23 1.29 -13.22
C LEU A 22 -33.36 2.10 -12.57
N LEU A 23 -33.06 3.20 -11.85
CA LEU A 23 -34.10 4.08 -11.32
C LEU A 23 -34.50 5.23 -12.25
N ALA A 24 -33.62 5.66 -13.17
CA ALA A 24 -33.94 6.74 -14.11
C ALA A 24 -34.99 6.33 -15.16
N LEU A 25 -35.10 5.03 -15.47
CA LEU A 25 -36.14 4.52 -16.37
C LEU A 25 -37.52 4.46 -15.68
N LEU A 26 -37.56 4.38 -14.35
CA LEU A 26 -38.82 4.30 -13.59
C LEU A 26 -39.46 5.67 -13.37
N LEU A 27 -38.66 6.75 -13.36
CA LEU A 27 -39.12 8.12 -13.11
C LEU A 27 -39.60 8.87 -14.36
N LEU A 28 -39.33 8.36 -15.57
CA LEU A 28 -39.92 8.90 -16.81
C LEU A 28 -41.38 8.47 -17.01
N ALA A 29 -41.89 7.54 -16.20
CA ALA A 29 -43.26 7.05 -16.31
C ALA A 29 -44.28 7.83 -15.45
N PHE A 30 -43.84 8.81 -14.63
CA PHE A 30 -44.70 9.44 -13.63
C PHE A 30 -44.45 10.95 -13.50
N ALA A 31 -44.58 11.71 -14.59
CA ALA A 31 -44.64 13.17 -14.51
C ALA A 31 -45.34 13.81 -15.72
N VAL A 32 -46.67 13.73 -15.76
CA VAL A 32 -47.49 14.85 -16.29
C VAL A 32 -48.71 14.99 -15.38
N VAL A 33 -48.65 15.99 -14.50
CA VAL A 33 -49.82 16.51 -13.77
C VAL A 33 -50.31 17.76 -14.52
N THR A 34 -51.58 17.67 -14.93
CA THR A 34 -52.64 18.68 -15.13
C THR A 34 -52.30 20.17 -15.35
N ALA A 35 -52.96 20.75 -16.38
CA ALA A 35 -53.59 22.08 -16.29
C ALA A 35 -54.69 22.24 -17.37
N PRO A 36 -55.69 23.15 -17.18
CA PRO A 36 -57.09 22.92 -17.55
C PRO A 36 -57.51 23.65 -18.84
N ALA A 37 -58.55 23.17 -19.53
CA ALA A 37 -59.67 23.98 -19.99
C ALA A 37 -60.60 23.23 -20.96
N ALA A 38 -61.88 23.55 -20.79
CA ALA A 38 -62.99 23.44 -21.74
C ALA A 38 -63.50 22.03 -22.06
N GLU A 39 -64.61 21.69 -21.39
CA GLU A 39 -65.61 20.73 -21.89
C GLU A 39 -65.92 20.97 -23.37
N PRO A 40 -66.20 19.88 -24.09
CA PRO A 40 -67.56 19.77 -24.61
C PRO A 40 -68.23 18.59 -23.92
N ILE A 41 -69.35 18.88 -23.26
CA ILE A 41 -70.32 17.90 -22.79
C ILE A 41 -70.77 17.11 -24.02
N ARG A 42 -70.09 16.01 -24.33
CA ARG A 42 -70.61 14.99 -25.22
C ARG A 42 -71.68 14.28 -24.43
N ARG A 43 -72.94 14.62 -24.73
CA ARG A 43 -74.11 13.85 -24.31
C ARG A 43 -73.79 12.36 -24.51
N LEU A 44 -73.80 11.60 -23.43
CA LEU A 44 -73.93 10.14 -23.51
C LEU A 44 -75.33 9.88 -24.06
N ASP A 45 -75.46 9.81 -25.38
CA ASP A 45 -76.56 9.04 -25.93
C ASP A 45 -76.33 7.59 -25.49
N SER A 46 -77.35 7.03 -24.84
CA SER A 46 -77.37 5.67 -24.30
C SER A 46 -77.29 4.66 -25.46
N VAL A 47 -76.10 4.48 -26.02
CA VAL A 47 -75.80 3.34 -26.86
C VAL A 47 -75.51 2.19 -25.91
N GLY A 48 -76.45 1.25 -25.83
CA GLY A 48 -76.34 -0.01 -25.08
C GLY A 48 -75.26 -0.94 -25.65
N THR A 49 -74.03 -0.47 -25.76
CA THR A 49 -72.87 -1.32 -26.02
C THR A 49 -72.37 -1.84 -24.69
N LYS A 50 -72.64 -3.13 -24.43
CA LYS A 50 -72.00 -3.92 -23.39
C LYS A 50 -70.50 -3.63 -23.43
N VAL A 51 -69.97 -2.97 -22.40
CA VAL A 51 -68.53 -2.91 -22.15
C VAL A 51 -68.07 -4.37 -22.06
N PRO A 52 -67.18 -4.85 -22.95
CA PRO A 52 -66.59 -6.16 -22.73
C PRO A 52 -65.78 -6.04 -21.45
N THR A 53 -66.31 -6.60 -20.36
CA THR A 53 -65.58 -6.87 -19.14
C THR A 53 -64.44 -7.81 -19.54
N ALA A 54 -63.30 -7.25 -19.93
CA ALA A 54 -62.07 -8.01 -20.01
C ALA A 54 -61.78 -8.42 -18.56
N GLU A 55 -61.99 -9.70 -18.24
CA GLU A 55 -61.57 -10.31 -16.99
C GLU A 55 -60.05 -10.09 -16.87
N ILE A 56 -59.64 -9.10 -16.09
CA ILE A 56 -58.24 -8.96 -15.70
C ILE A 56 -57.98 -10.09 -14.70
N LYS A 57 -57.52 -11.22 -15.21
CA LYS A 57 -57.15 -12.37 -14.39
C LYS A 57 -55.84 -12.01 -13.68
N LEU A 58 -55.94 -11.50 -12.46
CA LEU A 58 -54.75 -11.32 -11.60
C LEU A 58 -54.06 -12.68 -11.45
N PRO A 59 -52.72 -12.73 -11.56
CA PRO A 59 -52.00 -13.97 -11.28
C PRO A 59 -52.30 -14.41 -9.84
N PRO A 60 -52.39 -15.73 -9.61
CA PRO A 60 -52.61 -16.24 -8.26
C PRO A 60 -51.45 -15.79 -7.36
N PRO A 61 -51.74 -15.46 -6.08
CA PRO A 61 -50.69 -15.14 -5.12
C PRO A 61 -49.71 -16.33 -5.00
N PRO A 62 -48.41 -16.06 -4.78
CA PRO A 62 -47.41 -17.11 -4.75
C PRO A 62 -47.69 -18.12 -3.64
N THR A 63 -47.54 -19.39 -3.97
CA THR A 63 -47.76 -20.50 -3.04
C THR A 63 -46.69 -20.51 -1.95
N LEU A 64 -46.95 -21.21 -0.85
CA LEU A 64 -45.96 -21.41 0.21
C LEU A 64 -44.67 -22.06 -0.34
N GLU A 65 -44.81 -23.03 -1.24
CA GLU A 65 -43.71 -23.72 -1.90
C GLU A 65 -42.85 -22.76 -2.73
N GLN A 66 -43.48 -21.84 -3.48
CA GLN A 66 -42.75 -20.82 -4.25
C GLN A 66 -41.99 -19.86 -3.36
N LYS A 67 -42.57 -19.48 -2.21
CA LYS A 67 -41.88 -18.63 -1.22
C LYS A 67 -40.69 -19.36 -0.58
N ILE A 68 -40.84 -20.64 -0.27
CA ILE A 68 -39.76 -21.47 0.28
C ILE A 68 -38.64 -21.63 -0.76
N ALA A 69 -38.98 -21.92 -2.02
CA ALA A 69 -37.98 -22.04 -3.09
C ALA A 69 -37.18 -20.74 -3.27
N ALA A 70 -37.86 -19.59 -3.33
CA ALA A 70 -37.20 -18.29 -3.45
C ALA A 70 -36.31 -17.98 -2.24
N LEU A 71 -36.73 -18.34 -1.02
CA LEU A 71 -35.91 -18.16 0.17
C LEU A 71 -34.68 -19.07 0.17
N THR A 72 -34.84 -20.33 -0.25
CA THR A 72 -33.72 -21.29 -0.36
C THR A 72 -32.68 -20.80 -1.39
N GLU A 73 -33.13 -20.28 -2.53
CA GLU A 73 -32.24 -19.70 -3.54
C GLU A 73 -31.48 -18.48 -2.99
N LEU A 74 -32.18 -17.59 -2.29
CA LEU A 74 -31.56 -16.43 -1.65
C LEU A 74 -30.51 -16.84 -0.60
N VAL A 75 -30.85 -17.80 0.27
CA VAL A 75 -29.92 -18.31 1.30
C VAL A 75 -28.69 -18.96 0.64
N THR A 76 -28.88 -19.72 -0.43
CA THR A 76 -27.79 -20.35 -1.18
C THR A 76 -26.87 -19.28 -1.80
N GLN A 77 -27.45 -18.24 -2.40
CA GLN A 77 -26.69 -17.13 -2.96
C GLN A 77 -25.91 -16.37 -1.88
N GLN A 78 -26.54 -16.09 -0.74
CA GLN A 78 -25.90 -15.43 0.40
C GLN A 78 -24.75 -16.26 0.94
N GLN A 79 -24.92 -17.58 1.06
CA GLN A 79 -23.86 -18.48 1.52
C GLN A 79 -22.65 -18.45 0.57
N SER A 80 -22.90 -18.49 -0.75
CA SER A 80 -21.83 -18.36 -1.76
C SER A 80 -21.09 -17.03 -1.66
N GLN A 81 -21.80 -15.91 -1.42
CA GLN A 81 -21.17 -14.60 -1.20
C GLN A 81 -20.32 -14.56 0.07
N ILE A 82 -20.80 -15.17 1.16
CA ILE A 82 -20.06 -15.27 2.42
C ILE A 82 -18.75 -16.05 2.21
N ASP A 83 -18.80 -17.16 1.49
CA ASP A 83 -17.61 -17.99 1.26
C ASP A 83 -16.60 -17.28 0.35
N ALA A 84 -17.06 -16.53 -0.66
CA ALA A 84 -16.18 -15.68 -1.47
C ALA A 84 -15.51 -14.58 -0.63
N LEU A 85 -16.25 -13.90 0.25
CA LEU A 85 -15.70 -12.87 1.14
C LEU A 85 -14.69 -13.45 2.13
N ARG A 86 -14.94 -14.66 2.66
CA ARG A 86 -13.99 -15.36 3.53
C ARG A 86 -12.68 -15.65 2.80
N GLN A 87 -12.76 -16.13 1.56
CA GLN A 87 -11.56 -16.38 0.76
C GLN A 87 -10.78 -15.08 0.51
N GLN A 88 -11.45 -14.00 0.11
CA GLN A 88 -10.82 -12.70 -0.09
C GLN A 88 -10.13 -12.17 1.17
N LEU A 89 -10.77 -12.36 2.33
CA LEU A 89 -10.19 -11.95 3.61
C LEU A 89 -8.93 -12.77 3.95
N THR A 90 -8.95 -14.07 3.70
CA THR A 90 -7.77 -14.94 3.86
C THR A 90 -6.63 -14.50 2.93
N ASP A 91 -6.93 -14.27 1.66
CA ASP A 91 -5.92 -13.85 0.68
C ASP A 91 -5.29 -12.49 1.06
N GLN A 92 -6.13 -11.55 1.53
CA GLN A 92 -5.65 -10.25 2.02
C GLN A 92 -4.82 -10.36 3.30
N ALA A 93 -5.20 -11.24 4.23
CA ALA A 93 -4.42 -11.48 5.44
C ALA A 93 -3.02 -12.02 5.11
N ASN A 94 -2.94 -12.99 4.21
CA ASN A 94 -1.66 -13.55 3.75
C ASN A 94 -0.80 -12.50 3.03
N ALA A 95 -1.42 -11.62 2.23
CA ALA A 95 -0.70 -10.53 1.57
C ALA A 95 -0.13 -9.52 2.59
N ILE A 96 -0.88 -9.19 3.63
CA ILE A 96 -0.42 -8.31 4.72
C ILE A 96 0.74 -8.95 5.49
N GLU A 97 0.67 -10.25 5.78
CA GLU A 97 1.74 -10.97 6.45
C GLU A 97 3.04 -10.91 5.64
N MET A 98 2.97 -11.20 4.34
CA MET A 98 4.12 -11.10 3.43
C MET A 98 4.72 -9.68 3.41
N LEU A 99 3.88 -8.66 3.26
CA LEU A 99 4.33 -7.27 3.26
C LEU A 99 4.95 -6.85 4.60
N THR A 100 4.47 -7.40 5.71
CA THR A 100 5.01 -7.14 7.04
C THR A 100 6.42 -7.73 7.16
N THR A 101 6.59 -8.99 6.76
CA THR A 101 7.91 -9.65 6.73
C THR A 101 8.91 -8.91 5.83
N ASP A 102 8.47 -8.48 4.64
CA ASP A 102 9.34 -7.71 3.73
C ASP A 102 9.75 -6.36 4.34
N THR A 103 8.82 -5.69 5.02
CA THR A 103 9.08 -4.41 5.68
C THR A 103 10.07 -4.56 6.83
N GLU A 104 9.92 -5.61 7.65
CA GLU A 104 10.87 -5.95 8.72
C GLU A 104 12.26 -6.23 8.16
N SER A 105 12.36 -7.03 7.09
CA SER A 105 13.63 -7.31 6.42
C SER A 105 14.32 -6.05 5.88
N VAL A 106 13.55 -5.13 5.29
CA VAL A 106 14.08 -3.84 4.83
C VAL A 106 14.53 -2.98 6.01
N SER A 107 13.75 -2.94 7.10
CA SER A 107 14.11 -2.20 8.32
C SER A 107 15.42 -2.69 8.91
N ASP A 108 15.62 -4.01 9.00
CA ASP A 108 16.87 -4.60 9.49
C ASP A 108 18.07 -4.24 8.61
N ARG A 109 17.88 -4.26 7.28
CA ARG A 109 18.91 -3.85 6.32
C ARG A 109 19.25 -2.37 6.43
N VAL A 110 18.27 -1.51 6.65
CA VAL A 110 18.49 -0.07 6.88
C VAL A 110 19.25 0.15 8.18
N ALA A 111 18.85 -0.53 9.28
CA ALA A 111 19.55 -0.43 10.55
C ALA A 111 21.01 -0.93 10.45
N ALA A 112 21.27 -2.00 9.72
CA ALA A 112 22.63 -2.48 9.44
C ALA A 112 23.43 -1.49 8.58
N PHE A 113 22.79 -0.87 7.58
CA PHE A 113 23.41 0.15 6.76
C PHE A 113 23.80 1.39 7.59
N GLU A 114 22.93 1.87 8.48
CA GLU A 114 23.17 3.03 9.32
C GLU A 114 24.28 2.83 10.36
N GLN A 115 24.57 1.57 10.75
CA GLN A 115 25.76 1.26 11.56
C GLN A 115 27.08 1.51 10.83
N VAL A 116 27.07 1.46 9.50
CA VAL A 116 28.25 1.63 8.65
C VAL A 116 28.32 3.03 8.06
N PHE A 117 27.18 3.58 7.63
CA PHE A 117 27.11 4.84 6.90
C PHE A 117 26.18 5.82 7.60
N THR A 118 26.66 7.02 7.89
CA THR A 118 25.84 8.11 8.43
C THR A 118 25.97 9.34 7.57
N PHE A 119 24.85 9.95 7.20
CA PHE A 119 24.83 11.22 6.47
C PHE A 119 24.45 12.37 7.42
N SER A 120 25.25 13.43 7.42
CA SER A 120 24.94 14.67 8.14
C SER A 120 25.20 15.86 7.21
N GLY A 121 24.13 16.48 6.71
CA GLY A 121 24.22 17.53 5.69
C GLY A 121 24.84 17.01 4.39
N THR A 122 26.03 17.50 4.04
CA THR A 122 26.81 17.07 2.85
C THR A 122 27.94 16.09 3.19
N THR A 123 28.05 15.68 4.45
CA THR A 123 29.12 14.81 4.92
C THR A 123 28.61 13.37 5.03
N LEU A 124 29.36 12.44 4.44
CA LEU A 124 29.23 11.00 4.64
C LEU A 124 30.29 10.55 5.65
N THR A 125 29.84 10.01 6.78
CA THR A 125 30.70 9.33 7.75
C THR A 125 30.61 7.83 7.52
N ILE A 126 31.78 7.18 7.43
CA ILE A 126 31.90 5.73 7.30
C ILE A 126 32.53 5.20 8.59
N ASN A 127 31.82 4.30 9.28
CA ASN A 127 32.33 3.59 10.44
C ASN A 127 33.18 2.39 10.00
N PHE A 128 34.49 2.59 9.87
CA PHE A 128 35.42 1.53 9.48
C PHE A 128 35.58 0.42 10.52
N GLU A 129 35.22 0.63 11.80
CA GLU A 129 35.22 -0.44 12.81
C GLU A 129 34.18 -1.53 12.48
N ALA A 130 33.12 -1.17 11.76
CA ALA A 130 32.08 -2.08 11.30
C ALA A 130 32.40 -2.74 9.95
N ILE A 131 33.56 -2.44 9.32
CA ILE A 131 33.92 -2.93 7.98
C ILE A 131 35.16 -3.81 8.05
N ALA A 132 35.03 -5.08 7.65
CA ALA A 132 36.16 -5.94 7.35
C ALA A 132 36.44 -5.92 5.83
N ILE A 133 37.61 -5.41 5.44
CA ILE A 133 38.05 -5.40 4.04
C ILE A 133 39.01 -6.58 3.83
N SER A 134 38.60 -7.56 3.03
CA SER A 134 39.45 -8.66 2.57
C SER A 134 39.59 -8.55 1.06
N THR A 135 40.78 -8.20 0.60
CA THR A 135 41.09 -8.01 -0.81
C THR A 135 42.55 -8.36 -1.05
N ASP A 136 42.85 -8.85 -2.26
CA ASP A 136 44.24 -9.09 -2.69
C ASP A 136 44.99 -7.77 -2.93
N ALA A 137 44.26 -6.69 -3.22
CA ALA A 137 44.81 -5.35 -3.42
C ALA A 137 43.85 -4.25 -2.94
N LEU A 138 44.38 -3.25 -2.23
CA LEU A 138 43.67 -2.04 -1.82
C LEU A 138 44.35 -0.83 -2.45
N SER A 139 43.58 -0.01 -3.18
CA SER A 139 44.04 1.26 -3.76
C SER A 139 43.19 2.40 -3.21
N ILE A 140 43.82 3.43 -2.67
CA ILE A 140 43.16 4.63 -2.14
C ILE A 140 43.64 5.81 -2.97
N ASP A 141 42.74 6.38 -3.78
CA ASP A 141 42.97 7.60 -4.54
C ASP A 141 42.30 8.77 -3.81
N ALA A 142 43.08 9.45 -2.97
CA ALA A 142 42.62 10.57 -2.16
C ALA A 142 43.70 11.65 -2.11
N GLY A 143 43.28 12.92 -2.16
CA GLY A 143 44.22 14.04 -2.05
C GLY A 143 44.92 14.15 -0.69
N MET A 144 44.37 13.53 0.35
CA MET A 144 44.97 13.41 1.68
C MET A 144 44.38 12.20 2.41
N VAL A 145 45.24 11.37 3.00
CA VAL A 145 44.85 10.26 3.89
C VAL A 145 45.50 10.52 5.24
N GLN A 146 44.69 10.71 6.28
CA GLN A 146 45.17 10.85 7.66
C GLN A 146 44.86 9.54 8.41
N VAL A 147 45.85 9.00 9.12
CA VAL A 147 45.71 7.76 9.90
C VAL A 147 46.13 8.05 11.33
N ASP A 148 45.20 7.89 12.28
CA ASP A 148 45.33 8.50 13.61
C ASP A 148 46.20 7.66 14.58
N SER A 149 46.20 6.34 14.44
CA SER A 149 47.20 5.46 15.07
C SER A 149 46.95 3.99 14.73
N ASP A 150 48.02 3.22 14.56
CA ASP A 150 48.06 1.78 14.22
C ASP A 150 47.79 1.38 12.76
N LEU A 151 48.38 2.11 11.81
CA LEU A 151 48.52 1.59 10.44
C LEU A 151 49.54 0.44 10.41
N LYS A 152 49.06 -0.82 10.34
CA LYS A 152 49.92 -2.00 10.13
C LYS A 152 49.92 -2.40 8.66
N LEU A 153 51.02 -2.08 7.97
CA LEU A 153 51.26 -2.48 6.59
C LEU A 153 52.17 -3.72 6.57
N PHE A 154 51.73 -4.77 5.87
CA PHE A 154 52.55 -5.96 5.63
C PHE A 154 52.82 -6.05 4.13
N GLY A 155 54.08 -5.93 3.70
CA GLY A 155 54.48 -6.06 2.31
C GLY A 155 55.50 -5.02 1.86
N ASN A 156 55.74 -4.97 0.55
CA ASN A 156 56.64 -3.99 -0.06
C ASN A 156 55.91 -2.66 -0.27
N PHE A 157 56.49 -1.58 0.25
CA PHE A 157 56.00 -0.22 0.06
C PHE A 157 56.82 0.48 -1.02
N TYR A 158 56.14 1.05 -2.02
CA TYR A 158 56.74 1.86 -3.07
C TYR A 158 56.13 3.25 -3.00
N ALA A 159 56.93 4.23 -2.59
CA ALA A 159 56.58 5.64 -2.65
C ALA A 159 57.70 6.42 -3.34
N ASP A 160 57.32 7.41 -4.13
CA ASP A 160 58.26 8.32 -4.78
C ASP A 160 58.88 9.28 -3.77
N GLU A 161 58.12 9.72 -2.77
CA GLU A 161 58.59 10.59 -1.68
C GLU A 161 57.80 10.30 -0.39
N ILE A 162 58.50 10.27 0.74
CA ILE A 162 57.90 10.17 2.08
C ILE A 162 58.42 11.37 2.87
N GLU A 163 57.53 12.31 3.18
CA GLU A 163 57.84 13.44 4.05
C GLU A 163 57.35 13.10 5.47
N THR A 164 58.28 13.02 6.42
CA THR A 164 57.98 12.79 7.83
C THR A 164 58.47 13.98 8.64
N ASP A 165 57.56 14.70 9.29
CA ASP A 165 57.91 15.88 10.10
C ASP A 165 58.66 15.52 11.40
N PHE A 166 58.56 14.28 11.87
CA PHE A 166 59.33 13.80 13.03
C PHE A 166 59.42 12.26 13.02
N ILE A 167 60.61 11.70 12.81
CA ILE A 167 60.93 10.34 13.21
C ILE A 167 61.70 10.46 14.51
N ASP A 168 61.12 10.00 15.62
CA ASP A 168 61.86 9.90 16.88
C ASP A 168 62.90 8.78 16.75
N ALA A 169 64.12 9.15 16.38
CA ALA A 169 65.21 8.23 16.09
C ALA A 169 65.72 7.49 17.34
N GLU A 170 65.26 7.84 18.54
CA GLU A 170 65.69 7.19 19.79
C GLU A 170 65.16 5.76 19.95
N SER A 171 64.21 5.31 19.10
CA SER A 171 63.73 3.92 19.05
C SER A 171 64.38 3.09 17.93
N TYR A 172 65.32 3.63 17.15
CA TYR A 172 66.04 2.85 16.14
C TYR A 172 67.25 2.17 16.80
N ASP A 173 67.17 0.84 16.97
CA ASP A 173 68.33 -0.01 17.31
C ASP A 173 68.93 -0.59 16.02
N PRO A 174 70.00 0.02 15.43
CA PRO A 174 70.66 -0.52 14.25
C PRO A 174 71.45 -1.83 14.49
N GLY A 175 71.33 -2.48 15.65
CA GLY A 175 72.33 -3.44 16.14
C GLY A 175 71.88 -4.88 16.40
N ALA A 176 71.24 -5.59 15.46
CA ALA A 176 71.17 -7.06 15.55
C ALA A 176 71.06 -7.84 14.22
N GLY A 177 71.31 -7.20 13.08
CA GLY A 177 71.35 -7.88 11.78
C GLY A 177 72.77 -7.94 11.23
N ASN A 178 73.51 -9.01 11.51
CA ASN A 178 74.75 -9.30 10.78
C ASN A 178 74.41 -9.46 9.30
N VAL A 179 74.96 -8.57 8.47
CA VAL A 179 74.98 -8.71 7.03
C VAL A 179 76.03 -9.75 6.66
N TRP A 180 75.58 -10.98 6.36
CA TRP A 180 76.26 -11.95 5.48
C TRP A 180 75.19 -12.76 4.74
#